data_AF-A0A7C7CTL2-F1
#
_entry.id   AF-A0A7C7CTL2-F1
#
_cell.length_a   1.000
_cell.length_b   1.000
_cell.length_c   1.000
_cell.angle_alpha   90.00
_cell.angle_beta   90.00
_cell.angle_gamma   90.00
#
_symmetry.space_group_name_H-M   'P 1'
#
loop_
_entity.id
_entity.type
_entity.pdbx_description
1 polymer ?
#
loop_
_entity_poly.entity_id
_entity_poly.type
_entity_poly.pdbx_seq_one_letter_code
_entity_poly.pdbx_strand_id
1 'polypeptide(L)'
;MWQQKEISLPSKPRGFHLITTEILKKTPVIKTINIGILHIFIKHTSASLTINENADPSVRTDFESHFNHLAPENQPYYIHTLEGSDDIPAHIKSSILGSSVSVP
;
A
#
# COMPACT_ATOMS: atom_id res chain seq x y z
N MET A 1 4.72 -6.01 26.11
CA MET A 1 4.46 -7.27 25.37
C MET A 1 4.21 -6.89 23.91
N TRP A 2 4.89 -7.54 22.97
CA TRP A 2 4.74 -7.27 21.54
C TRP A 2 3.83 -8.35 20.94
N GLN A 3 2.86 -7.94 20.12
CA GLN A 3 1.97 -8.87 19.43
C GLN A 3 2.22 -8.76 17.93
N GLN A 4 2.35 -9.91 17.26
CA GLN A 4 2.55 -9.98 15.81
C GLN A 4 1.53 -10.93 15.22
N LYS A 5 0.91 -10.50 14.12
CA LYS A 5 -0.05 -11.31 13.37
C LYS A 5 0.14 -11.09 11.89
N GLU A 6 0.24 -12.19 11.15
CA GLU A 6 0.19 -12.16 9.69
C GLU A 6 -1.25 -12.20 9.20
N ILE A 7 -1.55 -11.40 8.19
CA ILE A 7 -2.87 -11.31 7.56
C ILE A 7 -2.68 -11.23 6.04
N SER A 8 -3.61 -11.83 5.29
CA SER A 8 -3.62 -11.73 3.82
C SER A 8 -4.79 -10.87 3.38
N LEU A 9 -4.58 -9.89 2.51
CA LEU A 9 -5.67 -9.10 1.91
C LEU A 9 -6.16 -9.76 0.61
N PRO A 10 -7.44 -9.58 0.22
CA PRO A 10 -7.88 -10.00 -1.10
C PRO A 10 -7.12 -9.23 -2.19
N SER A 11 -6.97 -9.83 -3.37
CA SER A 11 -6.40 -9.12 -4.51
C SER A 11 -7.25 -7.89 -4.86
N LYS A 12 -6.58 -6.84 -5.28
CA LYS A 12 -7.19 -5.59 -5.73
C LYS A 12 -6.66 -5.28 -7.13
N PRO A 13 -7.45 -4.66 -8.01
CA PRO A 13 -6.92 -4.10 -9.25
C PRO A 13 -5.90 -3.00 -8.92
N ARG A 14 -5.11 -2.57 -9.92
CA ARG A 14 -4.23 -1.40 -9.79
C ARG A 14 -5.02 -0.19 -9.28
N GLY A 15 -4.41 0.58 -8.38
CA GLY A 15 -4.98 1.79 -7.82
C GLY A 15 -4.78 1.89 -6.30
N PHE A 16 -5.40 2.90 -5.70
CA PHE A 16 -5.37 3.11 -4.26
C PHE A 16 -6.62 2.52 -3.60
N HIS A 17 -6.43 1.75 -2.54
CA HIS A 17 -7.51 1.02 -1.86
C HIS A 17 -7.51 1.29 -0.37
N LEU A 18 -8.69 1.47 0.19
CA LEU A 18 -8.85 1.48 1.64
C LEU A 18 -8.71 0.05 2.17
N ILE A 19 -7.88 -0.11 3.19
CA ILE A 19 -7.65 -1.40 3.84
C ILE A 19 -7.94 -1.36 5.35
N THR A 20 -8.28 -0.19 5.90
CA THR A 20 -8.46 0.02 7.36
C THR A 20 -9.45 -0.96 7.96
N THR A 21 -10.60 -1.19 7.32
CA THR A 21 -11.63 -2.12 7.80
C THR A 21 -11.11 -3.55 7.84
N GLU A 22 -10.40 -3.98 6.80
CA GLU A 22 -9.80 -5.32 6.71
C GLU A 22 -8.71 -5.53 7.76
N ILE A 23 -7.86 -4.53 8.02
CA ILE A 23 -6.87 -4.56 9.10
C ILE A 23 -7.59 -4.74 10.44
N LEU A 24 -8.51 -3.83 10.79
CA LEU A 24 -9.24 -3.85 12.07
C LEU A 24 -10.01 -5.16 12.30
N LYS A 25 -10.64 -5.70 11.26
CA LYS A 25 -11.35 -6.98 11.34
C LYS A 25 -10.41 -8.14 11.64
N LYS A 26 -9.19 -8.12 11.10
CA LYS A 26 -8.21 -9.19 11.26
C LYS A 26 -7.33 -9.02 12.50
N THR A 27 -7.29 -7.84 13.10
CA THR A 27 -6.56 -7.55 14.33
C THR A 27 -7.50 -7.05 15.45
N PRO A 28 -8.47 -7.87 15.92
CA PRO A 28 -9.42 -7.42 16.94
C PRO A 28 -8.74 -7.05 18.28
N VAL A 29 -7.55 -7.59 18.54
CA VAL A 29 -6.78 -7.34 19.76
C VAL A 29 -6.36 -5.89 19.93
N ILE A 30 -6.31 -5.06 18.87
CA ILE A 30 -5.93 -3.65 19.06
C ILE A 30 -6.91 -2.93 20.00
N LYS A 31 -8.17 -3.40 20.06
CA LYS A 31 -9.21 -2.82 20.91
C LYS A 31 -8.94 -3.01 22.41
N THR A 32 -8.00 -3.89 22.78
CA THR A 32 -7.61 -4.11 24.18
C THR A 32 -6.33 -3.37 24.56
N ILE A 33 -5.76 -2.57 23.65
CA ILE A 33 -4.52 -1.82 23.84
C ILE A 33 -4.87 -0.34 23.99
N ASN A 34 -4.57 0.25 25.15
CA ASN A 34 -4.86 1.66 25.40
C ASN A 34 -3.79 2.60 24.84
N ILE A 35 -2.52 2.18 24.86
CA ILE A 35 -1.36 2.96 24.41
C ILE A 35 -0.40 1.98 23.73
N GLY A 36 0.00 2.25 22.50
CA GLY A 36 0.91 1.38 21.76
C GLY A 36 1.40 2.01 20.46
N ILE A 37 1.99 1.17 19.61
CA ILE A 37 2.28 1.51 18.21
C ILE A 37 1.85 0.28 17.39
N LEU A 38 0.97 0.50 16.41
CA LEU A 38 0.64 -0.45 15.37
C LEU A 38 1.60 -0.25 14.20
N HIS A 39 2.53 -1.18 14.05
CA HIS A 39 3.38 -1.27 12.87
C HIS A 39 2.79 -2.23 11.84
N ILE A 40 2.57 -1.75 10.61
CA ILE A 40 2.06 -2.54 9.50
C ILE A 40 3.13 -2.60 8.42
N PHE A 41 3.52 -3.81 8.04
CA PHE A 41 4.50 -4.09 7.00
C PHE A 41 3.86 -4.95 5.90
N ILE A 42 4.01 -4.54 4.64
CA ILE A 42 3.58 -5.33 3.49
C ILE A 42 4.74 -6.17 2.95
N LYS A 43 4.51 -7.48 2.79
CA LYS A 43 5.49 -8.43 2.25
C LYS A 43 5.45 -8.49 0.71
N HIS A 44 5.39 -7.33 0.06
CA HIS A 44 5.37 -7.19 -1.39
C HIS A 44 6.29 -6.06 -1.84
N THR A 45 6.92 -6.24 -3.00
CA THR A 45 7.87 -5.29 -3.58
C THR A 45 7.25 -4.38 -4.64
N SER A 46 6.07 -4.73 -5.16
CA SER A 46 5.30 -3.98 -6.15
C SER A 46 4.03 -3.33 -5.57
N ALA A 47 3.88 -3.34 -4.24
CA ALA A 47 2.80 -2.70 -3.50
C ALA A 47 3.33 -1.98 -2.27
N SER A 48 2.60 -0.97 -1.81
CA SER A 48 3.04 -0.07 -0.73
C SER A 48 1.89 0.29 0.21
N LEU A 49 2.24 0.91 1.34
CA LEU A 49 1.30 1.36 2.35
C LEU A 49 1.47 2.87 2.54
N THR A 50 0.36 3.59 2.65
CA THR A 50 0.35 5.02 2.94
C THR A 50 -0.83 5.37 3.84
N ILE A 51 -0.69 6.43 4.63
CA ILE A 51 -1.78 7.06 5.39
C ILE A 51 -2.17 8.33 4.64
N ASN A 52 -3.46 8.52 4.40
CA ASN A 52 -3.97 9.67 3.67
C ASN A 52 -5.42 9.97 4.06
N GLU A 53 -5.95 11.07 3.55
CA GLU A 53 -7.34 11.47 3.66
C GLU A 53 -8.28 10.42 3.03
N ASN A 54 -9.42 10.20 3.71
CA ASN A 54 -10.50 9.33 3.24
C ASN A 54 -11.88 10.03 3.34
N ALA A 55 -11.93 11.35 3.45
CA ALA A 55 -13.18 12.09 3.43
C ALA A 55 -13.70 12.26 1.99
N ASP A 56 -12.80 12.59 1.05
CA ASP A 56 -13.11 12.67 -0.37
C ASP A 56 -12.56 11.44 -1.15
N PRO A 57 -13.40 10.67 -1.86
CA PRO A 57 -12.93 9.59 -2.72
C PRO A 57 -12.02 10.05 -3.87
N SER A 58 -12.08 11.33 -4.28
CA SER A 58 -11.26 11.91 -5.36
C SER A 58 -9.76 11.76 -5.10
N VAL A 59 -9.34 11.81 -3.83
CA VAL A 59 -7.94 11.64 -3.42
C VAL A 59 -7.33 10.35 -3.99
N ARG A 60 -8.07 9.24 -3.99
CA ARG A 60 -7.56 7.97 -4.54
C ARG A 60 -7.41 8.01 -6.06
N THR A 61 -8.33 8.68 -6.74
CA THR A 61 -8.29 8.88 -8.19
C THR A 61 -7.13 9.78 -8.61
N ASP A 62 -6.92 10.88 -7.89
CA ASP A 62 -5.82 11.81 -8.16
C ASP A 62 -4.47 11.17 -7.86
N PHE A 63 -4.36 10.42 -6.77
CA PHE A 63 -3.16 9.66 -6.45
C PHE A 63 -2.85 8.61 -7.54
N GLU A 64 -3.84 7.84 -7.97
CA GLU A 64 -3.62 6.89 -9.07
C GLU A 64 -3.17 7.61 -10.36
N SER A 65 -3.86 8.69 -10.72
CA SER A 65 -3.56 9.47 -11.92
C SER A 65 -2.16 10.06 -11.88
N HIS A 66 -1.79 10.68 -10.75
CA HIS A 66 -0.47 11.28 -10.57
C HIS A 66 0.64 10.23 -10.58
N PHE A 67 0.46 9.08 -9.91
CA PHE A 67 1.47 8.02 -9.91
C PHE A 67 1.66 7.41 -11.29
N ASN A 68 0.60 7.32 -12.10
CA ASN A 68 0.72 6.88 -13.51
C ASN A 68 1.45 7.90 -14.39
N HIS A 69 1.43 9.18 -14.03
CA HIS A 69 2.26 10.20 -14.69
C HIS A 69 3.72 10.17 -14.20
N LEU A 70 3.92 9.97 -12.89
CA LEU A 70 5.23 9.97 -12.24
C LEU A 70 6.10 8.76 -12.64
N ALA A 71 5.48 7.58 -12.71
CA ALA A 71 6.10 6.33 -13.13
C ALA A 71 5.20 5.67 -14.20
N PRO A 72 5.24 6.20 -15.44
CA PRO A 72 4.43 5.70 -16.54
C PRO A 72 4.90 4.31 -16.97
N GLU A 73 3.99 3.50 -17.49
CA GLU A 73 4.31 2.21 -18.10
C GLU A 73 5.02 2.39 -19.46
N ASN A 74 5.64 1.32 -19.97
CA ASN A 74 6.21 1.24 -21.32
C ASN A 74 7.26 2.31 -21.67
N GLN A 75 8.06 2.74 -20.70
CA GLN A 75 9.16 3.66 -21.00
C GLN A 75 10.29 2.92 -21.74
N PRO A 76 10.87 3.51 -22.80
CA PRO A 76 11.86 2.84 -23.64
C PRO A 76 13.18 2.53 -22.91
N TYR A 77 13.42 3.18 -21.77
CA TYR A 77 14.61 2.99 -20.94
C TYR A 77 14.41 1.98 -19.81
N TYR A 78 13.20 1.43 -19.64
CA TYR A 78 12.96 0.38 -18.66
C TYR A 78 13.53 -0.96 -19.14
N ILE A 79 14.30 -1.60 -18.27
CA ILE A 79 14.97 -2.89 -18.54
C ILE A 79 14.25 -4.05 -17.85
N HIS A 80 13.63 -3.80 -16.69
CA HIS A 80 12.92 -4.80 -15.91
C HIS A 80 11.44 -4.83 -16.33
N THR A 81 11.14 -5.65 -17.33
CA THR A 81 9.81 -5.76 -17.95
C THR A 81 9.39 -7.22 -18.15
N LEU A 82 9.93 -8.13 -17.36
CA LEU A 82 9.68 -9.57 -17.54
C LEU A 82 8.28 -9.97 -17.07
N GLU A 83 7.71 -9.22 -16.12
CA GLU A 83 6.39 -9.50 -15.55
C GLU A 83 5.26 -8.69 -16.20
N GLY A 84 5.57 -7.77 -17.12
CA GLY A 84 4.59 -6.94 -17.82
C GLY A 84 5.04 -5.51 -18.03
N SER A 85 4.16 -4.67 -18.61
CA SER A 85 4.41 -3.23 -18.78
C SER A 85 4.43 -2.45 -17.47
N ASP A 86 3.81 -3.02 -16.43
CA ASP A 86 3.63 -2.45 -15.10
C ASP A 86 4.66 -2.94 -14.07
N ASP A 87 5.53 -3.88 -14.44
CA ASP A 87 6.59 -4.48 -13.61
C ASP A 87 7.45 -3.42 -12.89
N ILE A 88 8.37 -2.75 -13.59
CA ILE A 88 9.20 -1.70 -12.98
C ILE A 88 8.42 -0.45 -12.51
N PRO A 89 7.34 0.02 -13.18
CA PRO A 89 6.49 1.06 -12.61
C PRO A 89 5.97 0.74 -11.21
N ALA A 90 5.49 -0.48 -10.96
CA ALA A 90 4.96 -0.87 -9.66
C ALA A 90 6.06 -0.84 -8.58
N HIS A 91 7.27 -1.30 -8.91
CA HIS A 91 8.43 -1.21 -8.03
C HIS A 91 8.88 0.23 -7.73
N ILE A 92 8.85 1.13 -8.71
CA ILE A 92 9.16 2.55 -8.50
C ILE A 92 8.12 3.18 -7.57
N LYS A 93 6.83 2.98 -7.87
CA LYS A 93 5.70 3.53 -7.10
C LYS A 93 5.72 3.01 -5.65
N SER A 94 6.03 1.72 -5.46
CA SER A 94 6.11 1.12 -4.12
C SER A 94 7.29 1.67 -3.32
N SER A 95 8.44 1.87 -3.95
CA SER A 95 9.65 2.41 -3.29
C SER A 95 9.48 3.85 -2.82
N ILE A 96 8.68 4.66 -3.53
CA ILE A 96 8.38 6.05 -3.15
C ILE A 96 7.52 6.12 -1.89
N LEU A 97 6.50 5.27 -1.79
CA LEU A 97 5.57 5.26 -0.65
C LEU A 97 6.10 4.47 0.55
N GLY A 98 6.89 3.43 0.28
CA GLY A 98 7.43 2.54 1.28
C GLY A 98 6.53 1.34 1.59
N SER A 99 7.14 0.34 2.22
CA SER A 99 6.51 -0.95 2.56
C SER A 99 5.91 -0.99 3.97
N SER A 100 5.95 0.13 4.72
CA SER A 100 5.43 0.14 6.08
C SER A 100 4.86 1.48 6.51
N VAL A 101 3.91 1.40 7.46
CA VAL A 101 3.38 2.55 8.20
C VAL A 101 3.36 2.20 9.69
N SER A 102 3.59 3.19 10.54
CA SER A 102 3.49 3.04 12.00
C SER A 102 2.50 4.06 12.54
N VAL A 103 1.49 3.57 13.27
CA VAL A 103 0.37 4.36 13.79
C VAL A 103 0.36 4.25 15.33
N PRO A 104 0.29 5.37 16.08
CA PRO A 104 0.17 5.33 17.55
C PRO A 104 -1.21 4.81 18.01
#